data_AF-A0AA47BSJ7-F1
#
_entry.id   AF-A0AA47BSJ7-F1
#
_cell.length_a   1.000
_cell.length_b   1.000
_cell.length_c   1.000
_cell.angle_alpha   90.00
_cell.angle_beta   90.00
_cell.angle_gamma   90.00
#
_symmetry.space_group_name_H-M   'P 1'
#
loop_
_entity.id
_entity.type
_entity.pdbx_description
1 polymer ?
#
loop_
_entity_poly.entity_id
_entity_poly.type
_entity_poly.pdbx_seq_one_letter_code
_entity_poly.pdbx_strand_id
1 'polypeptide(L)'
;MDEIVEGYLELNFEVTDLKEVIGIGDVLGATWFDEKRICVDSSLEGNEGRFAFTVAHEIGHWQLHRPIIEMEKVTLPLFAGKPGEEPKPVLVCRTQTRKEKAEWQADQFSARILMPTLDVRTAARAVFGDDIPALDGLNDRLHRGHRQRRENGLQPHPGHRPAPGRSPGAGRADRAARRGQ
;
A
#
# COMPACT_ATOMS: atom_id res chain seq x y z
N MET A 1 -20.45 -3.63 6.63
CA MET A 1 -19.51 -3.00 5.68
C MET A 1 -19.97 -1.60 5.34
N ASP A 2 -21.27 -1.43 5.14
CA ASP A 2 -21.95 -0.18 4.83
C ASP A 2 -21.57 0.95 5.81
N GLU A 3 -21.53 0.68 7.12
CA GLU A 3 -21.08 1.65 8.13
C GLU A 3 -19.65 2.18 7.90
N ILE A 4 -18.74 1.35 7.38
CA ILE A 4 -17.39 1.79 7.05
C ILE A 4 -17.42 2.70 5.83
N VAL A 5 -18.20 2.33 4.80
CA VAL A 5 -18.30 3.09 3.55
C VAL A 5 -18.99 4.44 3.77
N GLU A 6 -20.18 4.42 4.33
CA GLU A 6 -21.05 5.60 4.46
C GLU A 6 -20.74 6.40 5.72
N GLY A 7 -20.48 5.72 6.84
CA GLY A 7 -20.26 6.36 8.12
C GLY A 7 -18.83 6.86 8.32
N TYR A 8 -17.83 5.99 8.10
CA TYR A 8 -16.43 6.34 8.36
C TYR A 8 -15.75 7.03 7.17
N LEU A 9 -15.99 6.56 5.95
CA LEU A 9 -15.38 7.11 4.74
C LEU A 9 -16.23 8.20 4.07
N GLU A 10 -17.48 8.37 4.50
CA GLU A 10 -18.43 9.36 3.97
C GLU A 10 -18.61 9.24 2.45
N LEU A 11 -18.71 7.99 1.96
CA LEU A 11 -18.94 7.66 0.56
C LEU A 11 -20.40 7.25 0.33
N ASN A 12 -20.88 7.45 -0.89
CA ASN A 12 -22.14 6.89 -1.34
C ASN A 12 -21.96 5.40 -1.62
N PHE A 13 -22.83 4.56 -1.05
CA PHE A 13 -22.85 3.13 -1.31
C PHE A 13 -24.13 2.72 -2.06
N GLU A 14 -23.97 1.98 -3.15
CA GLU A 14 -25.10 1.54 -3.98
C GLU A 14 -24.98 0.07 -4.35
N VAL A 15 -26.11 -0.62 -4.40
CA VAL A 15 -26.24 -1.95 -5.00
C VAL A 15 -27.10 -1.80 -6.26
N THR A 16 -26.58 -2.21 -7.41
CA THR A 16 -27.24 -1.99 -8.71
C THR A 16 -26.81 -3.05 -9.73
N ASP A 17 -27.48 -3.11 -10.88
CA ASP A 17 -27.03 -3.93 -12.02
C ASP A 17 -25.83 -3.24 -12.69
N LEU A 18 -24.61 -3.66 -12.33
CA LEU A 18 -23.40 -3.04 -12.87
C LEU A 18 -23.18 -3.39 -14.33
N LYS A 19 -23.72 -4.53 -14.79
CA LYS A 19 -23.65 -4.91 -16.19
C LYS A 19 -24.42 -3.91 -17.06
N GLU A 20 -25.61 -3.48 -16.61
CA GLU A 20 -26.39 -2.45 -17.29
C GLU A 20 -25.72 -1.06 -17.20
N VAL A 21 -25.16 -0.70 -16.04
CA VAL A 21 -24.56 0.63 -15.83
C VAL A 21 -23.22 0.82 -16.55
N ILE A 22 -22.36 -0.20 -16.55
CA ILE A 22 -20.98 -0.09 -17.04
C ILE A 22 -20.84 -0.64 -18.47
N GLY A 23 -21.73 -1.55 -18.89
CA GLY A 23 -21.68 -2.18 -20.22
C GLY A 23 -20.49 -3.13 -20.42
N ILE A 24 -19.76 -3.46 -19.34
CA ILE A 24 -18.65 -4.43 -19.33
C ILE A 24 -19.13 -5.65 -18.54
N GLY A 25 -19.00 -6.84 -19.11
CA GLY A 25 -19.32 -8.09 -18.42
C GLY A 25 -18.32 -8.41 -17.31
N ASP A 26 -18.78 -9.14 -16.28
CA ASP A 26 -17.98 -9.70 -15.19
C ASP A 26 -17.39 -8.69 -14.18
N VAL A 27 -17.92 -7.47 -14.11
CA VAL A 27 -17.60 -6.49 -13.05
C VAL A 27 -18.55 -6.68 -11.88
N LEU A 28 -18.00 -7.03 -10.71
CA LEU A 28 -18.78 -7.26 -9.48
C LEU A 28 -18.81 -6.05 -8.55
N GLY A 29 -17.87 -5.12 -8.71
CA GLY A 29 -17.73 -3.92 -7.90
C GLY A 29 -17.05 -2.82 -8.70
N ALA A 30 -17.33 -1.57 -8.34
CA ALA A 30 -16.70 -0.42 -8.95
C ALA A 30 -16.61 0.77 -7.99
N THR A 31 -15.50 1.49 -8.07
CA THR A 31 -15.25 2.72 -7.31
C THR A 31 -15.10 3.92 -8.25
N TRP A 32 -15.92 4.95 -8.07
CA TRP A 32 -15.80 6.24 -8.74
C TRP A 32 -15.19 7.28 -7.81
N PHE A 33 -13.90 7.55 -7.97
CA PHE A 33 -13.16 8.44 -7.06
C PHE A 33 -13.70 9.87 -7.04
N ASP A 34 -14.05 10.42 -8.20
CA ASP A 34 -14.51 11.81 -8.32
C ASP A 34 -15.93 11.99 -7.75
N GLU A 35 -16.75 10.94 -7.79
CA GLU A 35 -18.13 10.92 -7.30
C GLU A 35 -18.24 10.51 -5.83
N LYS A 36 -17.11 10.13 -5.19
CA LYS A 36 -17.09 9.55 -3.85
C LYS A 36 -18.08 8.38 -3.70
N ARG A 37 -18.09 7.49 -4.67
CA ARG A 37 -19.10 6.44 -4.79
C ARG A 37 -18.48 5.06 -4.95
N ILE A 38 -19.03 4.09 -4.22
CA ILE A 38 -18.77 2.66 -4.37
C ILE A 38 -20.08 2.00 -4.76
N CYS A 39 -20.02 1.14 -5.78
CA CYS A 39 -21.16 0.30 -6.14
C CYS A 39 -20.77 -1.17 -6.19
N VAL A 40 -21.72 -2.03 -5.85
CA VAL A 40 -21.59 -3.48 -5.93
C VAL A 40 -22.72 -4.04 -6.78
N ASP A 41 -22.42 -5.08 -7.56
CA ASP A 41 -23.39 -5.72 -8.43
C ASP A 41 -24.47 -6.46 -7.62
N SER A 42 -25.74 -6.26 -7.98
CA SER A 42 -26.88 -6.87 -7.31
C SER A 42 -26.89 -8.39 -7.40
N SER A 43 -26.16 -9.02 -8.34
CA SER A 43 -26.04 -10.49 -8.38
C SER A 43 -25.31 -11.07 -7.15
N LEU A 44 -24.67 -10.24 -6.33
CA LEU A 44 -24.04 -10.67 -5.08
C LEU A 44 -25.01 -10.71 -3.89
N GLU A 45 -26.23 -10.21 -4.04
CA GLU A 45 -27.26 -10.33 -3.00
C GLU A 45 -27.53 -11.80 -2.66
N GLY A 46 -27.62 -12.11 -1.37
CA GLY A 46 -27.74 -13.49 -0.87
C GLY A 46 -26.41 -14.25 -0.74
N ASN A 47 -25.28 -13.67 -1.16
CA ASN A 47 -23.93 -14.20 -0.89
C ASN A 47 -23.12 -13.22 -0.04
N GLU A 48 -23.40 -13.22 1.27
CA GLU A 48 -22.81 -12.26 2.23
C GLU A 48 -21.27 -12.24 2.18
N GLY A 49 -20.62 -13.41 2.04
CA GLY A 49 -19.17 -13.51 2.00
C GLY A 49 -18.57 -12.83 0.76
N ARG A 50 -19.15 -13.08 -0.43
CA ARG A 50 -18.69 -12.41 -1.66
C ARG A 50 -19.04 -10.94 -1.66
N PHE A 51 -20.25 -10.58 -1.23
CA PHE A 51 -20.68 -9.20 -1.11
C PHE A 51 -19.72 -8.40 -0.22
N ALA A 52 -19.46 -8.87 1.00
CA ALA A 52 -18.57 -8.18 1.94
C ALA A 52 -17.13 -8.10 1.41
N PHE A 53 -16.63 -9.14 0.73
CA PHE A 53 -15.31 -9.13 0.10
C PHE A 53 -15.21 -8.09 -1.01
N THR A 54 -16.22 -8.01 -1.88
CA THR A 54 -16.27 -7.03 -2.96
C THR A 54 -16.35 -5.60 -2.41
N VAL A 55 -17.19 -5.33 -1.42
CA VAL A 55 -17.23 -4.01 -0.77
C VAL A 55 -15.87 -3.64 -0.17
N ALA A 56 -15.25 -4.57 0.55
CA ALA A 56 -13.94 -4.36 1.14
C ALA A 56 -12.83 -4.14 0.08
N HIS A 57 -12.98 -4.75 -1.10
CA HIS A 57 -12.06 -4.60 -2.22
C HIS A 57 -12.15 -3.19 -2.81
N GLU A 58 -13.36 -2.68 -3.02
CA GLU A 58 -13.59 -1.29 -3.43
C GLU A 58 -13.10 -0.28 -2.39
N ILE A 59 -13.28 -0.56 -1.08
CA ILE A 59 -12.66 0.24 -0.01
C ILE A 59 -11.12 0.22 -0.14
N GLY A 60 -10.52 -0.93 -0.47
CA GLY A 60 -9.10 -1.04 -0.74
C GLY A 60 -8.65 -0.11 -1.88
N HIS A 61 -9.40 -0.05 -2.97
CA HIS A 61 -9.16 0.91 -4.05
C HIS A 61 -9.28 2.36 -3.59
N TRP A 62 -10.33 2.68 -2.83
CA TRP A 62 -10.51 4.01 -2.26
C TRP A 62 -9.34 4.43 -1.38
N GLN A 63 -8.97 3.59 -0.41
CA GLN A 63 -8.01 3.96 0.61
C GLN A 63 -6.56 3.97 0.09
N LEU A 64 -6.20 3.00 -0.75
CA LEU A 64 -4.82 2.79 -1.18
C LEU A 64 -4.49 3.47 -2.50
N HIS A 65 -5.43 3.52 -3.44
CA HIS A 65 -5.14 3.88 -4.82
C HIS A 65 -5.63 5.29 -5.20
N ARG A 66 -6.66 5.83 -4.52
CA ARG A 66 -7.14 7.20 -4.76
C ARG A 66 -6.03 8.27 -4.73
N PRO A 67 -5.15 8.34 -3.69
CA PRO A 67 -4.15 9.42 -3.63
C PRO A 67 -3.15 9.36 -4.79
N ILE A 68 -2.83 8.15 -5.26
CA ILE A 68 -1.92 7.91 -6.38
C ILE A 68 -2.56 8.38 -7.69
N ILE A 69 -3.84 8.06 -7.89
CA ILE A 69 -4.59 8.44 -9.08
C ILE A 69 -4.82 9.96 -9.12
N GLU A 70 -5.13 10.58 -7.99
CA GLU A 70 -5.26 12.04 -7.89
C GLU A 70 -3.94 12.75 -8.23
N MET A 71 -2.81 12.25 -7.72
CA MET A 71 -1.49 12.78 -8.07
C MET A 71 -1.19 12.63 -9.57
N GLU A 72 -1.59 11.53 -10.20
CA GLU A 72 -1.44 11.33 -11.64
C GLU A 72 -2.31 12.24 -12.48
N LYS A 73 -3.55 12.47 -12.06
CA LYS A 73 -4.44 13.46 -12.69
C LYS A 73 -3.86 14.86 -12.66
N VAL A 74 -3.02 15.21 -11.69
CA VAL A 74 -2.35 16.52 -11.62
C VAL A 74 -1.03 16.53 -12.41
N THR A 75 -0.26 15.44 -12.37
CA THR A 75 1.07 15.36 -13.00
C THR A 75 1.02 15.07 -14.50
N LEU A 76 0.10 14.24 -14.99
CA LEU A 76 -0.01 13.94 -16.42
C LEU A 76 -0.42 15.17 -17.27
N PRO A 77 -1.37 16.03 -16.87
CA PRO A 77 -1.66 17.27 -17.60
C PRO A 77 -0.49 18.25 -17.62
N LEU A 78 0.44 18.18 -16.66
CA LEU A 78 1.68 18.97 -16.69
C LEU A 78 2.66 18.50 -17.78
N PHE A 79 2.53 17.26 -18.28
CA PHE A 79 3.45 16.65 -19.26
C PHE A 79 2.78 16.16 -20.56
N ALA A 80 1.45 16.15 -20.66
CA ALA A 80 0.72 15.60 -21.81
C ALA A 80 -0.53 16.43 -22.17
N GLY A 81 -0.32 17.42 -23.05
CA GLY A 81 -1.15 17.70 -24.24
C GLY A 81 -2.67 17.94 -24.16
N LYS A 82 -3.03 19.16 -24.61
CA LYS A 82 -4.27 19.70 -25.23
C LYS A 82 -5.51 19.98 -24.34
N PRO A 83 -6.05 21.23 -24.38
CA PRO A 83 -7.30 21.60 -23.73
C PRO A 83 -8.51 20.97 -24.42
N GLY A 84 -9.48 20.48 -23.64
CA GLY A 84 -10.85 20.21 -24.11
C GLY A 84 -11.31 18.75 -24.18
N GLU A 85 -10.52 17.78 -23.74
CA GLU A 85 -11.03 16.40 -23.53
C GLU A 85 -11.53 16.22 -22.10
N GLU A 86 -12.79 15.80 -21.96
CA GLU A 86 -13.34 15.41 -20.66
C GLU A 86 -12.67 14.11 -20.16
N PRO A 87 -12.23 14.05 -18.90
CA PRO A 87 -11.59 12.87 -18.35
C PRO A 87 -12.62 11.74 -18.25
N LYS A 88 -12.47 10.72 -19.10
CA LYS A 88 -13.24 9.46 -18.99
C LYS A 88 -13.10 8.89 -17.57
N PRO A 89 -14.18 8.33 -16.98
CA PRO A 89 -14.13 7.75 -15.65
C PRO A 89 -13.03 6.69 -15.62
N VAL A 90 -12.06 6.89 -14.73
CA VAL A 90 -10.86 6.08 -14.66
C VAL A 90 -11.23 4.78 -13.95
N LEU A 91 -11.76 3.82 -14.72
CA LEU A 91 -11.68 2.41 -14.39
C LEU A 91 -10.18 2.05 -14.31
N VAL A 92 -9.65 2.12 -13.10
CA VAL A 92 -8.39 1.56 -12.58
C VAL A 92 -7.23 1.50 -13.60
N CYS A 93 -6.47 2.60 -13.66
CA CYS A 93 -5.09 2.77 -14.15
C CYS A 93 -4.69 2.17 -15.53
N ARG A 94 -4.25 3.06 -16.43
CA ARG A 94 -3.83 2.84 -17.84
C ARG A 94 -2.63 1.91 -18.11
N THR A 95 -2.14 1.12 -17.15
CA THR A 95 -1.05 0.17 -17.38
C THR A 95 -1.43 -1.19 -16.80
N GLN A 96 -1.56 -2.22 -17.65
CA GLN A 96 -2.01 -3.56 -17.27
C GLN A 96 -1.24 -4.12 -16.05
N THR A 97 0.07 -3.90 -15.98
CA THR A 97 0.92 -4.33 -14.84
C THR A 97 0.65 -3.58 -13.55
N ARG A 98 0.19 -2.32 -13.61
CA ARG A 98 -0.21 -1.55 -12.42
C ARG A 98 -1.59 -1.95 -11.95
N LYS A 99 -2.50 -2.25 -12.90
CA LYS A 99 -3.81 -2.83 -12.62
C LYS A 99 -3.62 -4.11 -11.81
N GLU A 100 -2.83 -5.07 -12.30
CA GLU A 100 -2.56 -6.33 -11.60
C GLU A 100 -2.05 -6.16 -10.15
N LYS A 101 -1.18 -5.18 -9.89
CA LYS A 101 -0.70 -4.89 -8.53
C LYS A 101 -1.75 -4.25 -7.64
N ALA A 102 -2.53 -3.31 -8.19
CA ALA A 102 -3.59 -2.63 -7.47
C ALA A 102 -4.69 -3.62 -7.06
N GLU A 103 -5.14 -4.49 -7.96
CA GLU A 103 -6.11 -5.55 -7.65
C GLU A 103 -5.59 -6.45 -6.52
N TRP A 104 -4.32 -6.89 -6.60
CA TRP A 104 -3.73 -7.71 -5.53
C TRP A 104 -3.68 -6.97 -4.19
N GLN A 105 -3.35 -5.67 -4.20
CA GLN A 105 -3.32 -4.86 -2.99
C GLN A 105 -4.73 -4.69 -2.39
N ALA A 106 -5.75 -4.50 -3.23
CA ALA A 106 -7.14 -4.43 -2.82
C ALA A 106 -7.61 -5.77 -2.22
N ASP A 107 -7.30 -6.90 -2.85
CA ASP A 107 -7.61 -8.23 -2.30
C ASP A 107 -6.96 -8.48 -0.93
N GLN A 108 -5.69 -8.09 -0.78
CA GLN A 108 -5.00 -8.21 0.51
C GLN A 108 -5.60 -7.28 1.57
N PHE A 109 -6.07 -6.10 1.16
CA PHE A 109 -6.78 -5.18 2.05
C PHE A 109 -8.10 -5.81 2.52
N SER A 110 -8.91 -6.34 1.59
CA SER A 110 -10.17 -7.02 1.88
C SER A 110 -10.00 -8.16 2.85
N ALA A 111 -9.02 -9.04 2.61
CA ALA A 111 -8.74 -10.16 3.48
C ALA A 111 -8.40 -9.69 4.90
N ARG A 112 -7.62 -8.62 5.06
CA ARG A 112 -7.18 -8.14 6.38
C ARG A 112 -8.26 -7.43 7.18
N ILE A 113 -9.15 -6.70 6.52
CA ILE A 113 -10.25 -6.01 7.21
C ILE A 113 -11.38 -6.97 7.58
N LEU A 114 -11.66 -7.97 6.73
CA LEU A 114 -12.69 -8.98 6.99
C LEU A 114 -12.23 -10.08 7.95
N MET A 115 -10.95 -10.40 7.92
CA MET A 115 -10.38 -11.51 8.68
C MET A 115 -9.17 -11.04 9.49
N PRO A 116 -9.39 -10.27 10.57
CA PRO A 116 -8.31 -9.81 11.44
C PRO A 116 -7.47 -10.98 11.97
N THR A 117 -6.15 -10.83 11.95
CA THR A 117 -5.23 -11.96 12.20
C THR A 117 -5.44 -12.63 13.56
N LEU A 118 -5.76 -11.84 14.59
CA LEU A 118 -6.00 -12.37 15.93
C LEU A 118 -7.29 -13.18 15.99
N ASP A 119 -8.36 -12.68 15.39
CA ASP A 119 -9.68 -13.31 15.40
C ASP A 119 -9.65 -14.62 14.61
N VAL A 120 -9.02 -14.60 13.43
CA VAL A 120 -8.83 -15.80 12.60
C VAL A 120 -8.02 -16.86 13.34
N ARG A 121 -6.92 -16.48 14.00
CA ARG A 121 -6.10 -17.43 14.76
C ARG A 121 -6.86 -18.00 15.94
N THR A 122 -7.63 -17.16 16.63
CA THR A 122 -8.46 -17.59 17.77
C THR A 122 -9.54 -18.57 17.30
N ALA A 123 -10.26 -18.24 16.23
CA ALA A 123 -11.25 -19.11 15.63
C ALA A 123 -10.63 -20.42 15.11
N ALA A 124 -9.49 -20.36 14.43
CA ALA A 124 -8.79 -21.53 13.95
C ALA A 124 -8.37 -22.47 15.09
N ARG A 125 -7.83 -21.93 16.19
CA ARG A 125 -7.51 -22.73 17.38
C ARG A 125 -8.74 -23.36 18.03
N ALA A 126 -9.86 -22.63 18.07
CA ALA A 126 -11.09 -23.17 18.62
C ALA A 126 -11.63 -24.37 17.82
N VAL A 127 -11.40 -24.41 16.51
CA VAL A 127 -11.87 -25.48 15.62
C VAL A 127 -10.87 -26.63 15.49
N PHE A 128 -9.58 -26.31 15.36
CA PHE A 128 -8.52 -27.28 15.03
C PHE A 128 -7.57 -27.59 16.19
N GLY A 129 -7.72 -26.93 17.34
CA GLY A 129 -6.77 -27.04 18.46
C GLY A 129 -5.42 -26.39 18.13
N ASP A 130 -4.35 -26.94 18.70
CA ASP A 130 -2.98 -26.49 18.41
C ASP A 130 -2.46 -27.02 17.06
N ASP A 131 -3.14 -27.99 16.47
CA ASP A 131 -2.88 -28.52 15.13
C ASP A 131 -3.50 -27.63 14.05
N ILE A 132 -3.20 -26.32 14.09
CA ILE A 132 -3.61 -25.39 13.05
C ILE A 132 -2.93 -25.84 11.74
N PRO A 133 -3.68 -26.06 10.65
CA PRO A 133 -3.08 -26.34 9.35
C PRO A 133 -2.12 -25.20 8.98
N ALA A 134 -0.82 -25.45 9.09
CA ALA A 134 0.15 -24.56 8.51
C ALA A 134 0.02 -24.71 6.99
N LEU A 135 -0.27 -23.61 6.28
CA LEU A 135 0.10 -23.58 4.86
C LEU A 135 1.63 -23.58 4.82
N ASP A 136 2.21 -24.74 4.53
CA ASP A 136 3.65 -24.88 4.31
C ASP A 136 4.14 -23.78 3.35
N GLY A 137 5.19 -23.06 3.77
CA GLY A 137 5.81 -22.00 2.97
C GLY A 137 5.21 -20.59 3.08
N LEU A 138 4.11 -20.37 3.81
CA LEU A 138 3.53 -19.02 3.99
C LEU A 138 4.44 -18.11 4.85
N ASN A 139 4.99 -18.65 5.95
CA ASN A 139 5.95 -17.93 6.82
C ASN A 139 7.35 -17.80 6.19
N ASP A 140 7.73 -18.67 5.26
CA ASP A 140 9.04 -18.62 4.60
C ASP A 140 9.18 -17.40 3.69
N ARG A 141 8.08 -16.87 3.16
CA ARG A 141 8.08 -15.60 2.40
C ARG A 141 8.35 -14.39 3.30
N LEU A 142 7.85 -14.39 4.54
CA LEU A 142 8.13 -13.32 5.52
C LEU A 142 9.60 -13.29 5.94
N HIS A 143 10.22 -14.47 6.12
CA HIS A 143 11.64 -14.56 6.49
C HIS A 143 12.62 -14.20 5.37
N ARG A 144 12.25 -14.40 4.09
CA ARG A 144 13.10 -14.00 2.96
C ARG A 144 13.14 -12.49 2.76
N GLY A 145 12.02 -11.78 2.93
CA GLY A 145 11.99 -10.31 2.82
C GLY A 145 12.81 -9.59 3.92
N HIS A 146 12.83 -10.16 5.13
CA HIS A 146 13.63 -9.62 6.24
C HIS A 146 15.13 -9.95 6.13
N ARG A 147 15.51 -11.10 5.56
CA ARG A 147 16.91 -11.43 5.26
C ARG A 147 17.50 -10.57 4.15
N GLN A 148 16.76 -10.37 3.05
CA GLN A 148 17.24 -9.56 1.92
C GLN A 148 17.54 -8.10 2.30
N ARG A 149 16.73 -7.50 3.20
CA ARG A 149 16.97 -6.14 3.73
C ARG A 149 18.17 -6.04 4.67
N ARG A 150 18.52 -7.11 5.38
CA ARG A 150 19.71 -7.14 6.24
C ARG A 150 20.99 -7.40 5.45
N GLU A 151 20.92 -8.22 4.40
CA GLU A 151 22.07 -8.52 3.52
C GLU A 151 22.45 -7.33 2.62
N ASN A 152 21.49 -6.54 2.15
CA ASN A 152 21.78 -5.34 1.35
C ASN A 152 22.13 -4.08 2.16
N GLY A 153 22.09 -4.14 3.50
CA GLY A 153 22.32 -3.00 4.40
C GLY A 153 23.74 -2.86 4.94
N LEU A 154 24.68 -3.72 4.52
CA LEU A 154 26.05 -3.71 5.02
C LEU A 154 27.06 -3.87 3.87
N GLN A 155 27.06 -2.93 2.94
CA GLN A 155 28.26 -2.69 2.12
C GLN A 155 28.95 -1.43 2.65
N PRO A 156 30.12 -1.55 3.32
CA PRO A 156 30.91 -0.38 3.65
C PRO A 156 31.41 0.28 2.37
N HIS A 157 31.12 1.57 2.20
CA HIS A 157 31.65 2.40 1.12
C HIS A 157 33.19 2.28 1.04
N PRO A 158 33.78 2.14 -0.17
CA PRO A 158 35.22 2.10 -0.32
C PRO A 158 35.83 3.45 0.08
N GLY A 159 36.79 3.39 0.99
CA GLY A 159 37.36 4.55 1.68
C GLY A 159 37.96 5.60 0.75
N HIS A 160 37.62 6.86 1.03
CA HIS A 160 38.40 7.99 0.57
C HIS A 160 39.73 8.03 1.34
N ARG A 161 40.84 7.82 0.63
CA ARG A 161 42.19 8.18 1.13
C ARG A 161 42.27 9.71 1.27
N PRO A 162 42.66 10.26 2.42
CA PRO A 162 43.17 11.63 2.46
C PRO A 162 44.64 11.63 2.01
N ALA A 163 44.99 12.58 1.15
CA ALA A 163 46.37 12.91 0.78
C ALA A 163 46.64 14.39 1.15
N PRO A 164 47.89 14.86 1.17
CA PRO A 164 48.74 14.97 2.35
C PRO A 164 48.97 16.42 2.78
N GLY A 165 49.23 16.67 4.08
CA GLY A 165 49.41 18.02 4.62
C GLY A 165 50.45 18.12 5.73
N ARG A 166 51.70 18.36 5.32
CA ARG A 166 52.81 19.07 5.98
C ARG A 166 52.94 19.07 7.51
N SER A 167 54.07 18.53 7.97
CA SER A 167 54.70 18.78 9.27
C SER A 167 55.07 20.25 9.49
N PRO A 168 55.04 20.71 10.75
CA PRO A 168 56.15 21.44 11.36
C PRO A 168 56.56 20.70 12.67
N GLY A 169 57.81 20.32 12.90
CA GLY A 169 59.00 21.16 12.92
C GLY A 169 59.27 21.63 14.37
N ALA A 170 60.26 21.00 15.02
CA ALA A 170 61.04 21.35 16.24
C ALA A 170 60.59 22.57 17.10
N GLY A 171 60.54 22.55 18.43
CA GLY A 171 61.47 21.97 19.42
C GLY A 171 62.14 23.09 20.23
N ARG A 172 62.14 22.96 21.58
CA ARG A 172 62.81 23.78 22.63
C ARG A 172 62.20 25.16 22.91
N ALA A 173 62.30 25.77 24.08
CA ALA A 173 62.54 25.43 25.50
C ALA A 173 62.32 26.78 26.23
N ASP A 174 61.84 26.80 27.47
CA ASP A 174 62.57 27.32 28.64
C ASP A 174 61.65 27.62 29.83
N ARG A 175 62.22 27.43 31.02
CA ARG A 175 61.69 27.74 32.35
C ARG A 175 61.64 29.25 32.59
N ALA A 176 60.68 29.71 33.40
CA ALA A 176 60.98 30.65 34.49
C ALA A 176 59.88 30.65 35.56
N ALA A 177 60.32 30.55 36.80
CA ALA A 177 59.54 30.69 38.02
C ALA A 177 59.44 32.16 38.46
N ARG A 178 58.40 32.48 39.27
CA ARG A 178 58.34 33.43 40.43
C ARG A 178 56.85 33.78 40.65
N ARG A 179 56.20 33.28 41.71
CA ARG A 179 56.04 33.90 43.05
C ARG A 179 55.63 35.38 43.02
N GLY A 180 54.34 35.61 43.27
CA GLY A 180 53.80 36.39 44.40
C GLY A 180 54.03 37.91 44.47
N GLN A 181 52.88 38.61 44.53
CA GLN A 181 52.64 39.98 45.00
C GLN A 181 53.12 41.13 44.10
#